data_AF-A0A7C3LU43-F1
#
_entry.id   AF-A0A7C3LU43-F1
#
_cell.length_a   1.000
_cell.length_b   1.000
_cell.length_c   1.000
_cell.angle_alpha   90.00
_cell.angle_beta   90.00
_cell.angle_gamma   90.00
#
_symmetry.space_group_name_H-M   'P 1'
#
loop_
_entity.id
_entity.type
_entity.pdbx_description
1 polymer ?
#
loop_
_entity_poly.entity_id
_entity_poly.type
_entity_poly.pdbx_seq_one_letter_code
_entity_poly.pdbx_strand_id
1 'polypeptide(L)'
;GADKIRLNPGNIPQKDIREIVKAAKERGIPIRIGINSGSVKIKGTLTESMVSSALDAIKLLEDMGFEQIVISLKTPEIEETVACYRRISELVDYPLHLGITEAGRGPLALSKSILGIGMLLYEGIGDTIRVSLTEPSYKEIEVAKAILQALSIRRFYPEIISCPTCGRVQVNLRDVLDRVEREVNRLNKVYPEVKNLKIAVMGCSVNGPGEARQADIGIAGGRGRFALFKKGIIIGSYPEASIVEKLINEIEKMTKGEKKWKS
;
A
#
# COMPACT_ATOMS: atom_id res chain seq x y z
N GLY A 1 -19.64 20.63 4.51
CA GLY A 1 -20.00 19.85 3.32
C GLY A 1 -18.79 19.03 2.90
N ALA A 2 -17.78 19.66 2.29
CA ALA A 2 -16.49 19.02 2.04
C ALA A 2 -15.60 18.99 3.30
N ASP A 3 -14.81 17.93 3.46
CA ASP A 3 -13.88 17.74 4.60
C ASP A 3 -12.46 18.25 4.33
N LYS A 4 -12.09 18.44 3.05
CA LYS A 4 -10.79 19.00 2.64
C LYS A 4 -10.91 19.58 1.22
N ILE A 5 -10.16 20.64 0.93
CA ILE A 5 -10.10 21.26 -0.39
C ILE A 5 -8.71 21.03 -0.98
N ARG A 6 -8.60 20.79 -2.29
CA ARG A 6 -7.31 20.85 -3.01
C ARG A 6 -7.28 22.10 -3.87
N LEU A 7 -6.18 22.83 -3.81
CA LEU A 7 -5.92 23.97 -4.68
C LEU A 7 -4.56 23.87 -5.35
N ASN A 8 -4.43 24.53 -6.50
CA ASN A 8 -3.16 24.76 -7.17
C ASN A 8 -3.03 26.28 -7.36
N PRO A 9 -2.25 26.98 -6.52
CA PRO A 9 -2.18 28.44 -6.55
C PRO A 9 -1.71 29.00 -7.89
N GLY A 10 -0.90 28.24 -8.65
CA GLY A 10 -0.42 28.66 -9.96
C GLY A 10 -1.54 28.91 -10.99
N ASN A 11 -2.74 28.36 -10.75
CA ASN A 11 -3.86 28.42 -11.69
C ASN A 11 -5.03 29.28 -11.19
N ILE A 12 -4.94 29.85 -9.98
CA ILE A 12 -6.06 30.56 -9.34
C ILE A 12 -5.63 32.00 -9.02
N PRO A 13 -6.42 33.02 -9.39
CA PRO A 13 -6.13 34.40 -9.02
C PRO A 13 -6.00 34.56 -7.49
N GLN A 14 -5.04 35.37 -7.05
CA GLN A 14 -4.76 35.56 -5.61
C GLN A 14 -5.97 36.07 -4.81
N LYS A 15 -6.85 36.87 -5.43
CA LYS A 15 -8.08 37.36 -4.79
C LYS A 15 -9.01 36.19 -4.41
N ASP A 16 -9.15 35.20 -5.29
CA ASP A 16 -10.03 34.05 -5.09
C ASP A 16 -9.41 33.10 -4.04
N ILE A 17 -8.07 32.98 -4.03
CA ILE A 17 -7.35 32.23 -2.98
C ILE A 17 -7.66 32.82 -1.59
N ARG A 18 -7.65 34.15 -1.43
CA ARG A 18 -7.99 34.80 -0.14
C ARG A 18 -9.39 34.44 0.33
N GLU A 19 -10.37 34.44 -0.57
CA GLU A 19 -11.75 34.07 -0.24
C GLU A 19 -11.86 32.60 0.15
N ILE A 20 -11.18 31.70 -0.57
CA ILE A 20 -11.13 30.27 -0.25
C ILE A 20 -10.50 30.05 1.12
N VAL A 21 -9.36 30.68 1.40
CA VAL A 21 -8.65 30.55 2.69
C VAL A 21 -9.52 31.07 3.83
N LYS A 22 -10.19 32.21 3.65
CA LYS A 22 -11.13 32.74 4.65
C LYS A 22 -12.25 31.74 4.94
N ALA A 23 -12.91 31.23 3.89
CA ALA A 23 -14.00 30.27 4.03
C ALA A 23 -13.56 28.95 4.67
N ALA A 24 -12.37 28.46 4.33
CA ALA A 24 -11.75 27.27 4.91
C ALA A 24 -11.42 27.46 6.40
N LYS A 25 -10.85 28.61 6.77
CA LYS A 25 -10.52 28.97 8.16
C LYS A 25 -11.77 29.05 9.03
N GLU A 26 -12.82 29.74 8.57
CA GLU A 26 -14.11 29.83 9.27
C GLU A 26 -14.74 28.46 9.58
N ARG A 27 -14.44 27.45 8.75
CA ARG A 27 -15.05 26.12 8.83
C ARG A 27 -14.09 25.05 9.38
N GLY A 28 -12.84 25.41 9.70
CA GLY A 28 -11.81 24.46 10.12
C GLY A 28 -11.51 23.38 9.08
N ILE A 29 -11.61 23.71 7.78
CA ILE A 29 -11.38 22.75 6.69
C ILE A 29 -9.91 22.86 6.23
N PRO A 30 -9.12 21.76 6.24
CA PRO A 30 -7.76 21.79 5.75
C PRO A 30 -7.69 21.99 4.22
N ILE A 31 -6.54 22.45 3.76
CA ILE A 31 -6.25 22.69 2.36
C ILE A 31 -5.04 21.86 1.93
N ARG A 32 -5.16 21.14 0.81
CA ARG A 32 -4.00 20.56 0.12
C ARG A 32 -3.52 21.47 -1.00
N ILE A 33 -2.29 21.97 -0.90
CA ILE A 33 -1.56 22.59 -2.01
C ILE A 33 -1.04 21.47 -2.91
N GLY A 34 -1.52 21.42 -4.15
CA GLY A 34 -1.11 20.39 -5.11
C GLY A 34 -0.46 20.96 -6.36
N ILE A 35 0.86 20.90 -6.41
CA ILE A 35 1.69 21.36 -7.52
C ILE A 35 1.96 20.19 -8.47
N ASN A 36 1.62 20.37 -9.75
CA ASN A 36 1.92 19.40 -10.80
C ASN A 36 2.93 20.00 -11.77
N SER A 37 3.85 19.19 -12.31
CA SER A 37 4.87 19.66 -13.25
C SER A 37 4.28 20.42 -14.44
N GLY A 38 3.15 19.97 -14.99
CA GLY A 38 2.46 20.62 -16.11
C GLY A 38 1.88 22.01 -15.83
N SER A 39 1.90 22.48 -14.58
CA SER A 39 1.43 23.83 -14.19
C SER A 39 2.53 24.77 -13.71
N VAL A 40 3.79 24.33 -13.71
CA VAL A 40 4.92 25.08 -13.18
C VAL A 40 5.73 25.69 -14.32
N LYS A 41 6.07 26.97 -14.20
CA LYS A 41 7.03 27.63 -15.10
C LYS A 41 8.45 27.25 -14.67
N ILE A 42 9.13 26.46 -15.50
CA ILE A 42 10.48 25.95 -15.19
C ILE A 42 11.52 27.07 -15.29
N LYS A 43 12.30 27.24 -14.22
CA LYS A 43 13.49 28.08 -14.14
C LYS A 43 14.60 27.26 -13.48
N GLY A 44 15.66 26.95 -14.22
CA GLY A 44 16.66 25.97 -13.76
C GLY A 44 16.13 24.55 -13.89
N THR A 45 16.24 23.74 -12.84
CA THR A 45 15.70 22.38 -12.85
C THR A 45 14.20 22.35 -12.55
N LEU A 46 13.52 21.29 -12.99
CA LEU A 46 12.11 21.08 -12.64
C LEU A 46 11.93 20.95 -11.12
N THR A 47 12.81 20.20 -10.46
CA THR A 47 12.78 19.99 -9.00
C THR A 47 12.83 21.32 -8.25
N GLU A 48 13.79 22.20 -8.57
CA GLU A 48 13.90 23.53 -7.95
C GLU A 48 12.63 24.36 -8.21
N SER A 49 12.13 24.34 -9.44
CA SER A 49 10.94 25.11 -9.81
C SER A 49 9.69 24.65 -9.07
N MET A 50 9.52 23.33 -8.92
CA MET A 50 8.38 22.74 -8.23
C MET A 50 8.44 22.97 -6.73
N VAL A 51 9.62 22.78 -6.11
CA VAL A 51 9.83 23.05 -4.68
C VAL A 51 9.64 24.53 -4.38
N SER A 52 10.22 25.44 -5.18
CA SER A 52 10.01 26.88 -5.02
C SER A 52 8.53 27.24 -5.13
N SER A 53 7.82 26.70 -6.12
CA SER A 53 6.38 26.95 -6.28
C SER A 53 5.56 26.46 -5.09
N ALA A 54 5.96 25.35 -4.48
CA ALA A 54 5.32 24.86 -3.26
C ALA A 54 5.59 25.78 -2.07
N LEU A 55 6.82 26.25 -1.88
CA LEU A 55 7.20 27.17 -0.80
C LEU A 55 6.50 28.53 -0.94
N ASP A 56 6.43 29.08 -2.15
CA ASP A 56 5.71 30.33 -2.42
C ASP A 56 4.21 30.18 -2.11
N ALA A 57 3.63 29.04 -2.46
CA ALA A 57 2.24 28.71 -2.16
C ALA A 57 1.98 28.55 -0.66
N ILE A 58 2.89 27.90 0.07
CA ILE A 58 2.80 27.74 1.52
C ILE A 58 2.85 29.11 2.19
N LYS A 59 3.87 29.91 1.86
CA LYS A 59 4.04 31.26 2.38
C LYS A 59 2.81 32.13 2.11
N LEU A 60 2.22 32.02 0.92
CA LEU A 60 0.99 32.76 0.60
C LEU A 60 -0.17 32.43 1.56
N LEU A 61 -0.33 31.16 1.96
CA LEU A 61 -1.36 30.75 2.90
C LEU A 61 -1.00 31.13 4.35
N GLU A 62 0.27 31.02 4.72
CA GLU A 62 0.80 31.43 6.03
C GLU A 62 0.67 32.95 6.25
N ASP A 63 0.93 33.77 5.22
CA ASP A 63 0.72 35.23 5.23
C ASP A 63 -0.77 35.60 5.41
N MET A 64 -1.69 34.67 5.13
CA MET A 64 -3.12 34.78 5.41
C MET A 64 -3.51 34.19 6.78
N GLY A 65 -2.54 33.74 7.56
CA GLY A 65 -2.69 33.09 8.86
C GLY A 65 -3.39 31.73 8.77
N PHE A 66 -3.07 30.93 7.75
CA PHE A 66 -3.64 29.59 7.54
C PHE A 66 -2.53 28.53 7.53
N GLU A 67 -2.60 27.57 8.46
CA GLU A 67 -1.56 26.56 8.70
C GLU A 67 -2.07 25.10 8.53
N GLN A 68 -3.37 24.89 8.28
CA GLN A 68 -3.93 23.55 8.08
C GLN A 68 -3.67 23.03 6.67
N ILE A 69 -2.39 22.85 6.34
CA ILE A 69 -1.88 22.62 4.99
C ILE A 69 -1.43 21.16 4.82
N VAL A 70 -1.70 20.58 3.65
CA VAL A 70 -1.09 19.35 3.13
C VAL A 70 -0.40 19.68 1.81
N ILE A 71 0.75 19.08 1.51
CA ILE A 71 1.50 19.38 0.28
C ILE A 71 1.55 18.17 -0.62
N SER A 72 1.47 18.37 -1.94
CA SER A 72 1.84 17.36 -2.92
C SER A 72 2.54 17.99 -4.11
N LEU A 73 3.65 17.37 -4.53
CA LEU A 73 4.38 17.69 -5.75
C LEU A 73 4.34 16.45 -6.64
N LYS A 74 3.75 16.52 -7.82
CA LYS A 74 3.60 15.33 -8.69
C LYS A 74 4.13 15.58 -10.09
N THR A 75 4.97 14.66 -10.54
CA THR A 75 5.41 14.56 -11.94
C THR A 75 5.11 13.13 -12.44
N PRO A 76 5.09 12.91 -13.77
CA PRO A 76 4.99 11.56 -14.31
C PRO A 76 6.30 10.78 -14.11
N GLU A 77 7.44 11.45 -13.89
CA GLU A 77 8.75 10.81 -13.79
C GLU A 77 9.14 10.49 -12.34
N ILE A 78 9.64 9.26 -12.13
CA ILE A 78 9.95 8.75 -10.79
C ILE A 78 11.07 9.56 -10.15
N GLU A 79 12.17 9.75 -10.88
CA GLU A 79 13.37 10.42 -10.36
C GLU A 79 13.05 11.86 -9.92
N GLU A 80 12.35 12.62 -10.75
CA GLU A 80 11.94 13.98 -10.43
C GLU A 80 10.97 14.03 -9.25
N THR A 81 9.98 13.13 -9.21
CA THR A 81 9.03 13.08 -8.09
C THR A 81 9.75 12.79 -6.78
N VAL A 82 10.65 11.79 -6.77
CA VAL A 82 11.43 11.44 -5.57
C VAL A 82 12.32 12.60 -5.15
N ALA A 83 13.02 13.25 -6.09
CA ALA A 83 13.86 14.41 -5.80
C ALA A 83 13.05 15.57 -5.20
N CYS A 84 11.86 15.87 -5.74
CA CYS A 84 10.97 16.89 -5.21
C CYS A 84 10.54 16.60 -3.76
N TYR A 85 10.11 15.37 -3.48
CA TYR A 85 9.64 15.00 -2.14
C TYR A 85 10.75 14.97 -1.10
N ARG A 86 11.93 14.43 -1.44
CA ARG A 86 13.10 14.50 -0.56
C ARG A 86 13.42 15.94 -0.21
N ARG A 87 13.52 16.80 -1.23
CA ARG A 87 13.89 18.20 -1.02
C ARG A 87 12.85 18.97 -0.20
N ILE A 88 11.56 18.83 -0.48
CA ILE A 88 10.54 19.56 0.29
C ILE A 88 10.47 19.05 1.73
N SER A 89 10.68 17.74 1.98
CA SER A 89 10.60 17.16 3.32
C SER A 89 11.68 17.68 4.28
N GLU A 90 12.80 18.20 3.74
CA GLU A 90 13.85 18.85 4.53
C GLU A 90 13.53 20.31 4.87
N LEU A 91 12.55 20.91 4.18
CA LEU A 91 12.30 22.35 4.22
C LEU A 91 11.04 22.73 5.00
N VAL A 92 10.10 21.80 5.16
CA VAL A 92 8.80 22.06 5.79
C VAL A 92 8.33 20.85 6.60
N ASP A 93 7.49 21.09 7.60
CA ASP A 93 6.95 20.07 8.51
C ASP A 93 5.45 19.76 8.24
N TYR A 94 4.95 20.12 7.05
CA TYR A 94 3.57 19.83 6.66
C TYR A 94 3.41 18.41 6.12
N PRO A 95 2.26 17.74 6.36
CA PRO A 95 2.00 16.42 5.80
C PRO A 95 2.11 16.37 4.27
N LEU A 96 2.77 15.33 3.77
CA LEU A 96 3.04 15.10 2.35
C LEU A 96 2.09 14.04 1.77
N HIS A 97 1.36 14.44 0.73
CA HIS A 97 0.49 13.57 -0.05
C HIS A 97 1.20 13.05 -1.30
N LEU A 98 1.79 11.86 -1.18
CA LEU A 98 2.56 11.23 -2.25
C LEU A 98 1.69 10.73 -3.39
N GLY A 99 2.33 10.62 -4.55
CA GLY A 99 1.81 9.88 -5.69
C GLY A 99 2.51 10.27 -6.98
N ILE A 100 2.60 9.32 -7.90
CA ILE A 100 3.01 9.57 -9.28
C ILE A 100 1.76 9.95 -10.07
N THR A 101 1.80 11.06 -10.80
CA THR A 101 0.68 11.44 -11.69
C THR A 101 0.83 10.72 -13.02
N GLU A 102 -0.29 10.48 -13.72
CA GLU A 102 -0.28 9.97 -15.09
C GLU A 102 0.56 8.68 -15.27
N ALA A 103 0.49 7.74 -14.31
CA ALA A 103 1.29 6.52 -14.37
C ALA A 103 0.89 5.61 -15.55
N GLY A 104 -0.31 5.78 -16.10
CA GLY A 104 -0.85 5.01 -17.21
C GLY A 104 -1.58 3.74 -16.74
N ARG A 105 -1.46 2.65 -17.51
CA ARG A 105 -2.08 1.36 -17.19
C ARG A 105 -1.11 0.19 -17.33
N GLY A 106 -1.50 -0.97 -16.79
CA GLY A 106 -0.74 -2.21 -16.93
C GLY A 106 0.56 -2.25 -16.10
N PRO A 107 1.46 -3.22 -16.37
CA PRO A 107 2.63 -3.47 -15.53
C PRO A 107 3.55 -2.27 -15.35
N LEU A 108 3.77 -1.45 -16.39
CA LEU A 108 4.62 -0.26 -16.29
C LEU A 108 4.04 0.77 -15.30
N ALA A 109 2.74 1.01 -15.34
CA ALA A 109 2.07 1.97 -14.45
C ALA A 109 2.10 1.54 -12.98
N LEU A 110 1.94 0.22 -12.76
CA LEU A 110 2.10 -0.40 -11.44
C LEU A 110 3.53 -0.21 -10.95
N SER A 111 4.53 -0.54 -11.76
CA SER A 111 5.94 -0.37 -11.42
C SER A 111 6.30 1.09 -11.11
N LYS A 112 5.84 2.05 -11.93
CA LYS A 112 6.08 3.48 -11.67
C LYS A 112 5.52 3.92 -10.32
N SER A 113 4.28 3.54 -10.04
CA SER A 113 3.62 3.89 -8.77
C SER A 113 4.28 3.23 -7.56
N ILE A 114 4.61 1.93 -7.66
CA ILE A 114 5.23 1.17 -6.57
C ILE A 114 6.63 1.71 -6.27
N LEU A 115 7.46 1.94 -7.30
CA LEU A 115 8.82 2.45 -7.09
C LEU A 115 8.80 3.89 -6.58
N GLY A 116 8.05 4.78 -7.22
CA GLY A 116 8.04 6.20 -6.85
C GLY A 116 7.45 6.47 -5.46
N ILE A 117 6.38 5.77 -5.07
CA ILE A 117 5.81 5.91 -3.72
C ILE A 117 6.62 5.09 -2.72
N GLY A 118 7.03 3.87 -3.07
CA GLY A 118 7.69 2.93 -2.17
C GLY A 118 9.06 3.42 -1.69
N MET A 119 9.86 4.04 -2.57
CA MET A 119 11.16 4.61 -2.20
C MET A 119 11.01 5.68 -1.11
N LEU A 120 10.08 6.62 -1.30
CA LEU A 120 9.83 7.70 -0.35
C LEU A 120 9.31 7.17 0.98
N LEU A 121 8.34 6.25 0.96
CA LEU A 121 7.81 5.66 2.18
C LEU A 121 8.86 4.84 2.94
N TYR A 122 9.74 4.15 2.24
CA TYR A 122 10.86 3.40 2.86
C TYR A 122 11.84 4.35 3.57
N GLU A 123 11.99 5.57 3.08
CA GLU A 123 12.79 6.66 3.68
C GLU A 123 12.05 7.40 4.81
N GLY A 124 10.80 7.02 5.11
CA GLY A 124 9.98 7.68 6.13
C GLY A 124 9.32 8.98 5.65
N ILE A 125 9.31 9.23 4.34
CA ILE A 125 8.70 10.42 3.74
C ILE A 125 7.29 10.07 3.27
N GLY A 126 6.27 10.81 3.73
CA GLY A 126 4.90 10.71 3.24
C GLY A 126 3.87 10.26 4.27
N ASP A 127 2.73 10.97 4.30
CA ASP A 127 1.67 10.79 5.31
C ASP A 127 0.38 10.22 4.71
N THR A 128 0.20 10.43 3.41
CA THR A 128 -0.92 9.88 2.65
C THR A 128 -0.49 9.64 1.22
N ILE A 129 -1.04 8.61 0.57
CA ILE A 129 -0.68 8.24 -0.79
C ILE A 129 -1.90 8.22 -1.70
N ARG A 130 -1.66 8.44 -2.99
CA ARG A 130 -2.60 8.10 -4.06
C ARG A 130 -1.85 7.50 -5.24
N VAL A 131 -2.24 6.29 -5.62
CA VAL A 131 -1.87 5.67 -6.89
C VAL A 131 -2.78 6.27 -7.98
N SER A 132 -2.23 6.61 -9.14
CA SER A 132 -3.00 7.25 -10.24
C SER A 132 -2.90 6.40 -11.50
N LEU A 133 -3.90 5.54 -11.74
CA LEU A 133 -3.94 4.62 -12.90
C LEU A 133 -5.03 5.04 -13.88
N THR A 134 -4.84 4.71 -15.16
CA THR A 134 -5.90 4.80 -16.18
C THR A 134 -6.81 3.56 -16.12
N GLU A 135 -7.37 3.28 -14.94
CA GLU A 135 -8.18 2.11 -14.60
C GLU A 135 -9.25 2.49 -13.56
N PRO A 136 -10.25 1.63 -13.27
CA PRO A 136 -11.22 1.90 -12.21
C PRO A 136 -10.56 2.17 -10.85
N SER A 137 -11.12 3.10 -10.08
CA SER A 137 -10.55 3.59 -8.81
C SER A 137 -10.27 2.51 -7.75
N TYR A 138 -11.04 1.42 -7.74
CA TYR A 138 -10.79 0.32 -6.81
C TYR A 138 -9.42 -0.35 -7.05
N LYS A 139 -8.91 -0.37 -8.29
CA LYS A 139 -7.56 -0.88 -8.59
C LYS A 139 -6.47 0.03 -8.02
N GLU A 140 -6.68 1.36 -8.04
CA GLU A 140 -5.76 2.30 -7.37
C GLU A 140 -5.68 2.00 -5.87
N ILE A 141 -6.82 1.70 -5.24
CA ILE A 141 -6.92 1.36 -3.81
C ILE A 141 -6.22 0.03 -3.51
N GLU A 142 -6.39 -1.00 -4.35
CA GLU A 142 -5.70 -2.29 -4.21
C GLU A 142 -4.18 -2.11 -4.23
N VAL A 143 -3.65 -1.36 -5.19
CA VAL A 143 -2.21 -1.10 -5.31
C VAL A 143 -1.70 -0.25 -4.14
N ALA A 144 -2.44 0.78 -3.71
CA ALA A 144 -2.07 1.60 -2.56
C ALA A 144 -1.96 0.76 -1.27
N LYS A 145 -2.94 -0.14 -1.04
CA LYS A 145 -2.90 -1.09 0.08
C LYS A 145 -1.71 -2.04 -0.02
N ALA A 146 -1.43 -2.54 -1.23
CA ALA A 146 -0.30 -3.43 -1.48
C ALA A 146 1.05 -2.78 -1.19
N ILE A 147 1.26 -1.53 -1.62
CA ILE A 147 2.49 -0.78 -1.32
C ILE A 147 2.69 -0.65 0.21
N LEU A 148 1.66 -0.17 0.91
CA LEU A 148 1.72 0.02 2.37
C LEU A 148 1.94 -1.30 3.12
N GLN A 149 1.35 -2.40 2.64
CA GLN A 149 1.52 -3.71 3.26
C GLN A 149 2.87 -4.35 2.97
N ALA A 150 3.39 -4.21 1.74
CA ALA A 150 4.72 -4.70 1.38
C ALA A 150 5.83 -4.03 2.21
N LEU A 151 5.65 -2.74 2.54
CA LEU A 151 6.54 -1.99 3.44
C LEU A 151 6.25 -2.22 4.93
N SER A 152 5.29 -3.08 5.27
CA SER A 152 4.86 -3.34 6.65
C SER A 152 4.33 -2.10 7.40
N ILE A 153 3.93 -1.04 6.71
CA ILE A 153 3.37 0.19 7.29
C ILE A 153 1.93 -0.07 7.78
N ARG A 154 1.13 -0.81 7.00
CA ARG A 154 -0.25 -1.17 7.34
C ARG A 154 -0.61 -2.56 6.81
N ARG A 155 -1.38 -3.33 7.59
CA ARG A 155 -1.94 -4.63 7.15
C ARG A 155 -3.42 -4.49 6.80
N PHE A 156 -3.79 -4.95 5.60
CA PHE A 156 -5.15 -4.92 5.07
C PHE A 156 -5.70 -6.32 4.79
N TYR A 157 -4.83 -7.25 4.44
CA TYR A 157 -5.14 -8.64 4.12
C TYR A 157 -4.00 -9.54 4.60
N PRO A 158 -4.26 -10.84 4.82
CA PRO A 158 -3.22 -11.80 5.20
C PRO A 158 -2.12 -11.85 4.15
N GLU A 159 -0.88 -12.05 4.60
CA GLU A 159 0.27 -12.21 3.72
C GLU A 159 0.35 -13.68 3.30
N ILE A 160 0.03 -13.98 2.04
CA ILE A 160 0.21 -15.32 1.48
C ILE A 160 1.56 -15.36 0.79
N ILE A 161 2.43 -16.27 1.24
CA ILE A 161 3.75 -16.50 0.66
C ILE A 161 3.73 -17.85 -0.04
N SER A 162 4.18 -17.86 -1.29
CA SER A 162 4.30 -19.08 -2.06
C SER A 162 5.67 -19.18 -2.73
N CYS A 163 6.19 -20.39 -2.88
CA CYS A 163 7.37 -20.60 -3.68
C CYS A 163 7.06 -20.42 -5.17
N PRO A 164 8.03 -19.97 -6.00
CA PRO A 164 7.92 -20.12 -7.44
C PRO A 164 7.80 -21.61 -7.79
N THR A 165 7.18 -21.91 -8.94
CA THR A 165 7.20 -23.27 -9.46
C THR A 165 8.59 -23.61 -10.00
N CYS A 166 9.03 -24.85 -9.78
CA CYS A 166 10.30 -25.37 -10.28
C CYS A 166 10.19 -26.89 -10.50
N GLY A 167 11.23 -27.53 -11.04
CA GLY A 167 11.24 -28.98 -11.28
C GLY A 167 11.12 -29.88 -10.04
N ARG A 168 11.10 -29.29 -8.83
CA ARG A 168 10.90 -30.02 -7.56
C ARG A 168 9.46 -30.02 -7.08
N VAL A 169 8.56 -29.29 -7.74
CA VAL A 169 7.15 -29.25 -7.35
C VAL A 169 6.52 -30.61 -7.63
N GLN A 170 5.91 -31.20 -6.60
CA GLN A 170 5.35 -32.56 -6.65
C GLN A 170 3.83 -32.58 -6.43
N VAL A 171 3.19 -31.43 -6.60
CA VAL A 171 1.76 -31.17 -6.31
C VAL A 171 1.21 -30.14 -7.28
N ASN A 172 -0.10 -30.03 -7.43
CA ASN A 172 -0.70 -28.94 -8.19
C ASN A 172 -0.72 -27.63 -7.38
N LEU A 173 0.46 -27.02 -7.23
CA LEU A 173 0.67 -25.83 -6.38
C LEU A 173 -0.23 -24.66 -6.79
N ARG A 174 -0.42 -24.45 -8.09
CA ARG A 174 -1.21 -23.31 -8.61
C ARG A 174 -2.69 -23.43 -8.23
N ASP A 175 -3.30 -24.60 -8.45
CA ASP A 175 -4.69 -24.85 -8.04
C ASP A 175 -4.89 -24.66 -6.54
N VAL A 176 -3.96 -25.20 -5.74
CA VAL A 176 -4.02 -25.06 -4.28
C VAL A 176 -3.89 -23.60 -3.87
N LEU A 177 -2.96 -22.84 -4.45
CA LEU A 177 -2.78 -21.42 -4.17
C LEU A 177 -4.03 -20.61 -4.50
N ASP A 178 -4.60 -20.79 -5.71
CA ASP A 178 -5.81 -20.09 -6.14
C ASP A 178 -7.00 -20.35 -5.20
N ARG A 179 -7.15 -21.59 -4.72
CA ARG A 179 -8.18 -21.99 -3.75
C ARG A 179 -7.92 -21.38 -2.37
N VAL A 180 -6.67 -21.36 -1.90
CA VAL A 180 -6.28 -20.75 -0.63
C VAL A 180 -6.56 -19.24 -0.67
N GLU A 181 -6.12 -18.53 -1.70
CA GLU A 181 -6.36 -17.09 -1.85
C GLU A 181 -7.85 -16.76 -1.82
N ARG A 182 -8.68 -17.52 -2.53
CA ARG A 182 -10.13 -17.33 -2.56
C ARG A 182 -10.75 -17.48 -1.16
N GLU A 183 -10.47 -18.58 -0.48
CA GLU A 183 -11.07 -18.85 0.83
C GLU A 183 -10.53 -17.92 1.92
N VAL A 184 -9.24 -17.61 1.90
CA VAL A 184 -8.61 -16.68 2.84
C VAL A 184 -9.19 -15.27 2.68
N ASN A 185 -9.40 -14.80 1.44
CA ASN A 185 -10.05 -13.51 1.19
C ASN A 185 -11.51 -13.49 1.68
N ARG A 186 -12.23 -14.63 1.57
CA ARG A 186 -13.58 -14.78 2.15
C ARG A 186 -13.52 -14.69 3.67
N LEU A 187 -12.59 -15.39 4.32
CA LEU A 187 -12.42 -15.34 5.77
C LEU A 187 -12.05 -13.94 6.27
N ASN A 188 -11.18 -13.21 5.56
CA ASN A 188 -10.76 -11.86 5.97
C ASN A 188 -11.93 -10.87 6.05
N LYS A 189 -13.02 -11.09 5.29
CA LYS A 189 -14.25 -10.29 5.38
C LYS A 189 -15.06 -10.59 6.65
N VAL A 190 -14.94 -11.80 7.20
CA VAL A 190 -15.71 -12.28 8.36
C VAL A 190 -14.92 -12.10 9.66
N TYR A 191 -13.61 -12.36 9.62
CA TYR A 191 -12.71 -12.31 10.76
C TYR A 191 -11.59 -11.29 10.49
N PRO A 192 -11.72 -10.04 10.97
CA PRO A 192 -10.75 -8.99 10.70
C PRO A 192 -9.32 -9.29 11.17
N GLU A 193 -9.14 -10.20 12.13
CA GLU A 193 -7.83 -10.64 12.62
C GLU A 193 -7.04 -11.47 11.61
N VAL A 194 -7.71 -12.04 10.59
CA VAL A 194 -7.06 -12.81 9.52
C VAL A 194 -6.00 -11.96 8.82
N LYS A 195 -6.21 -10.65 8.68
CA LYS A 195 -5.24 -9.72 8.06
C LYS A 195 -3.85 -9.72 8.73
N ASN A 196 -3.77 -10.19 9.97
CA ASN A 196 -2.53 -10.23 10.73
C ASN A 196 -1.73 -11.53 10.49
N LEU A 197 -2.30 -12.50 9.78
CA LEU A 197 -1.69 -13.80 9.54
C LEU A 197 -0.75 -13.78 8.33
N LYS A 198 0.37 -14.48 8.49
CA LYS A 198 1.27 -14.91 7.43
C LYS A 198 1.01 -16.39 7.12
N ILE A 199 0.68 -16.68 5.87
CA ILE A 199 0.24 -18.00 5.40
C ILE A 199 1.22 -18.49 4.34
N ALA A 200 1.87 -19.63 4.55
CA ALA A 200 2.80 -20.21 3.57
C ALA A 200 2.14 -21.31 2.72
N VAL A 201 2.37 -21.31 1.41
CA VAL A 201 1.89 -22.32 0.46
C VAL A 201 3.04 -22.76 -0.44
N MET A 202 3.65 -23.91 -0.11
CA MET A 202 4.90 -24.37 -0.72
C MET A 202 4.68 -25.68 -1.48
N GLY A 203 5.32 -25.83 -2.65
CA GLY A 203 5.07 -26.96 -3.55
C GLY A 203 6.01 -28.15 -3.44
N CYS A 204 7.03 -28.09 -2.59
CA CYS A 204 8.01 -29.18 -2.42
C CYS A 204 8.41 -29.39 -0.96
N SER A 205 8.94 -30.58 -0.67
CA SER A 205 9.36 -31.00 0.66
C SER A 205 10.78 -30.55 1.02
N VAL A 206 11.48 -29.86 0.10
CA VAL A 206 12.88 -29.48 0.30
C VAL A 206 12.97 -28.18 1.09
N ASN A 207 12.63 -27.04 0.45
CA ASN A 207 12.61 -25.76 1.13
C ASN A 207 11.30 -25.56 1.89
N GLY A 208 10.18 -26.01 1.29
CA GLY A 208 8.83 -25.70 1.75
C GLY A 208 8.55 -25.87 3.25
N PRO A 209 9.03 -26.93 3.93
CA PRO A 209 8.89 -27.06 5.38
C PRO A 209 9.55 -25.93 6.18
N GLY A 210 10.69 -25.42 5.72
CA GLY A 210 11.41 -24.29 6.33
C GLY A 210 10.56 -23.03 6.30
N GLU A 211 10.06 -22.62 5.13
CA GLU A 211 9.21 -21.42 5.04
C GLU A 211 7.87 -21.62 5.74
N ALA A 212 7.26 -22.82 5.67
CA ALA A 212 5.99 -23.11 6.34
C ALA A 212 6.08 -23.06 7.87
N ARG A 213 7.27 -23.32 8.45
CA ARG A 213 7.49 -23.18 9.89
C ARG A 213 7.63 -21.74 10.36
N GLN A 214 8.09 -20.85 9.49
CA GLN A 214 8.27 -19.42 9.80
C GLN A 214 6.95 -18.63 9.69
N ALA A 215 5.96 -19.17 8.96
CA ALA A 215 4.62 -18.60 8.87
C ALA A 215 3.79 -18.89 10.12
N ASP A 216 2.71 -18.12 10.32
CA ASP A 216 1.75 -18.41 11.39
C ASP A 216 1.07 -19.76 11.17
N ILE A 217 0.80 -20.06 9.91
CA ILE A 217 0.27 -21.32 9.42
C ILE A 217 0.78 -21.55 7.99
N GLY A 218 0.96 -22.80 7.57
CA GLY A 218 1.43 -23.06 6.21
C GLY A 218 1.31 -24.50 5.77
N ILE A 219 1.42 -24.72 4.47
CA ILE A 219 1.39 -26.05 3.86
C ILE A 219 2.62 -26.27 2.97
N ALA A 220 3.22 -27.46 3.06
CA ALA A 220 4.35 -27.85 2.21
C ALA A 220 4.05 -29.15 1.48
N GLY A 221 4.10 -29.11 0.15
CA GLY A 221 3.76 -30.19 -0.75
C GLY A 221 4.87 -31.26 -0.88
N GLY A 222 4.48 -32.48 -1.19
CA GLY A 222 5.39 -33.58 -1.48
C GLY A 222 4.63 -34.87 -1.74
N ARG A 223 4.99 -35.60 -2.80
CA ARG A 223 4.38 -36.89 -3.18
C ARG A 223 2.83 -36.85 -3.22
N GLY A 224 2.24 -35.83 -3.83
CA GLY A 224 0.77 -35.69 -3.94
C GLY A 224 0.04 -35.37 -2.63
N ARG A 225 0.77 -34.92 -1.61
CA ARG A 225 0.23 -34.55 -0.29
C ARG A 225 0.82 -33.23 0.16
N PHE A 226 0.21 -32.64 1.19
CA PHE A 226 0.72 -31.47 1.88
C PHE A 226 0.85 -31.75 3.37
N ALA A 227 2.00 -31.45 3.96
CA ALA A 227 2.13 -31.31 5.40
C ALA A 227 1.58 -29.95 5.83
N LEU A 228 0.72 -29.92 6.85
CA LEU A 228 0.14 -28.71 7.42
C LEU A 228 0.91 -28.33 8.69
N PHE A 229 1.36 -27.08 8.73
CA PHE A 229 2.13 -26.48 9.80
C PHE A 229 1.30 -25.41 10.49
N LYS A 230 1.33 -25.36 11.82
CA LYS A 230 0.77 -24.28 12.64
C LYS A 230 1.84 -23.87 13.66
N LYS A 231 2.23 -22.59 13.67
CA LYS A 231 3.25 -22.04 14.59
C LYS A 231 4.52 -22.91 14.68
N GLY A 232 5.04 -23.33 13.53
CA GLY A 232 6.28 -24.12 13.44
C GLY A 232 6.13 -25.65 13.64
N ILE A 233 4.94 -26.15 13.98
CA ILE A 233 4.69 -27.56 14.30
C ILE A 233 3.84 -28.20 13.19
N ILE A 234 4.21 -29.42 12.76
CA ILE A 234 3.40 -30.21 11.84
C ILE A 234 2.20 -30.77 12.60
N ILE A 235 0.99 -30.42 12.16
CA ILE A 235 -0.26 -30.87 12.78
C ILE A 235 -0.99 -31.93 11.94
N GLY A 236 -0.46 -32.26 10.76
CA GLY A 236 -0.97 -33.35 9.93
C GLY A 236 -0.42 -33.35 8.52
N SER A 237 -0.75 -34.40 7.76
CA SER A 237 -0.48 -34.49 6.33
C SER A 237 -1.73 -34.93 5.59
N TYR A 238 -2.13 -34.19 4.57
CA TYR A 238 -3.41 -34.37 3.88
C TYR A 238 -3.24 -34.44 2.34
N PRO A 239 -4.10 -35.19 1.63
CA PRO A 239 -4.17 -35.12 0.16
C PRO A 239 -4.57 -33.73 -0.35
N GLU A 240 -4.18 -33.40 -1.58
CA GLU A 240 -4.47 -32.09 -2.23
C GLU A 240 -5.96 -31.72 -2.27
N ALA A 241 -6.83 -32.73 -2.43
CA ALA A 241 -8.27 -32.51 -2.46
C ALA A 241 -8.79 -31.84 -1.16
N SER A 242 -8.22 -32.22 -0.01
CA SER A 242 -8.69 -31.84 1.33
C SER A 242 -7.84 -30.77 2.03
N ILE A 243 -6.63 -30.48 1.55
CA ILE A 243 -5.68 -29.63 2.29
C ILE A 243 -6.20 -28.21 2.50
N VAL A 244 -6.86 -27.62 1.50
CA VAL A 244 -7.38 -26.25 1.59
C VAL A 244 -8.43 -26.16 2.69
N GLU A 245 -9.37 -27.11 2.75
CA GLU A 245 -10.38 -27.16 3.80
C GLU A 245 -9.75 -27.28 5.19
N LYS A 246 -8.73 -28.14 5.34
CA LYS A 246 -7.99 -28.29 6.60
C LYS A 246 -7.26 -27.02 7.00
N LEU A 247 -6.58 -26.35 6.07
CA LEU A 247 -5.91 -25.08 6.31
C LEU A 247 -6.89 -24.01 6.77
N ILE A 248 -8.02 -23.85 6.07
CA ILE A 248 -9.05 -22.85 6.38
C ILE A 248 -9.69 -23.10 7.75
N ASN A 249 -10.00 -24.35 8.07
CA ASN A 249 -10.52 -24.72 9.40
C ASN A 249 -9.55 -24.33 10.53
N GLU A 250 -8.24 -24.50 10.32
CA GLU A 250 -7.24 -24.09 11.31
C GLU A 250 -7.07 -22.57 11.39
N ILE A 251 -7.14 -21.85 10.26
CA ILE A 251 -7.17 -20.38 10.26
C ILE A 251 -8.37 -19.86 11.06
N GLU A 252 -9.55 -20.44 10.85
CA GLU A 252 -10.74 -20.06 11.62
C GLU A 252 -10.59 -20.31 13.13
N LYS A 253 -10.00 -21.44 13.52
CA LYS A 253 -9.72 -21.72 14.94
C LYS A 253 -8.76 -20.71 15.54
N MET A 254 -7.74 -20.28 14.78
CA MET A 254 -6.79 -19.27 15.21
C MET A 254 -7.45 -17.89 15.38
N THR A 255 -8.44 -17.55 14.56
CA THR A 255 -9.06 -16.22 14.55
C THR A 255 -10.26 -16.10 15.49
N LYS A 256 -10.98 -17.19 15.76
CA LYS A 256 -12.06 -17.25 16.77
C LYS A 256 -11.57 -17.15 18.21
N GLY A 257 -10.25 -17.13 18.41
CA GLY A 257 -9.61 -17.30 19.71
C GLY A 257 -9.71 -18.75 20.12
N GLU A 258 -8.57 -19.36 20.45
CA GLU A 258 -8.57 -20.51 21.34
C GLU A 258 -9.28 -20.05 22.63
N LYS A 259 -10.56 -20.42 22.79
CA LYS A 259 -11.16 -20.53 24.11
C LYS A 259 -10.24 -21.48 24.87
N LYS A 260 -9.30 -20.92 25.65
CA LYS A 260 -8.57 -21.65 26.67
C LYS A 260 -9.62 -22.37 27.50
N TRP A 261 -9.79 -23.67 27.28
CA TRP A 261 -10.31 -24.52 28.34
C TRP A 261 -9.23 -24.48 29.41
N LYS A 262 -9.45 -23.62 30.40
CA LYS A 262 -8.78 -23.76 31.69
C LYS A 262 -9.28 -25.10 32.23
N SER A 263 -8.44 -26.12 32.18
CA SER A 263 -8.52 -27.24 33.11
C SER A 263 -8.09 -26.77 34.49
#